data_AF-A0A2I0VJL3-F1
#
_entry.id   AF-A0A2I0VJL3-F1
#
_cell.length_a   1.000
_cell.length_b   1.000
_cell.length_c   1.000
_cell.angle_alpha   90.00
_cell.angle_beta   90.00
_cell.angle_gamma   90.00
#
_symmetry.space_group_name_H-M   'P 1'
#
loop_
_entity.id
_entity.type
_entity.pdbx_description
1 polymer ?
#
loop_
_entity_poly.entity_id
_entity_poly.type
_entity_poly.pdbx_seq_one_letter_code
_entity_poly.pdbx_strand_id
1 'polypeptide(L)' 'MDQHLNHLKQVCEVLRKEQLYANPKKCMFLTDRVTFLGLIIYSQGISADPDKIRAINEWPEPKNIRDV' A
#
# COMPACT_ATOMS: atom_id res chain seq x y z
N MET A 1 -14.03 14.72 3.25
CA MET A 1 -13.82 14.79 1.79
C MET A 1 -13.02 16.04 1.41
N ASP A 2 -13.48 17.23 1.81
CA ASP A 2 -12.83 18.50 1.43
C ASP A 2 -11.38 18.61 1.88
N GLN A 3 -11.06 18.17 3.10
CA GLN A 3 -9.69 18.14 3.60
C GLN A 3 -8.77 17.26 2.72
N HIS A 4 -9.26 16.10 2.27
CA HIS A 4 -8.49 15.19 1.43
C HIS A 4 -8.20 15.82 0.06
N LEU A 5 -9.20 16.46 -0.55
CA LEU A 5 -9.02 17.20 -1.81
C LEU A 5 -8.03 18.35 -1.66
N ASN A 6 -8.07 19.08 -0.53
CA ASN A 6 -7.10 20.12 -0.24
C ASN A 6 -5.67 19.58 -0.12
N HIS A 7 -5.46 18.46 0.60
CA HIS A 7 -4.14 17.82 0.68
C HIS A 7 -3.64 17.35 -0.68
N LEU A 8 -4.50 16.74 -1.50
CA LEU A 8 -4.13 16.32 -2.86
C LEU A 8 -3.70 17.52 -3.71
N LYS A 9 -4.42 18.64 -3.62
CA LYS A 9 -4.06 19.87 -4.33
C LYS A 9 -2.66 20.34 -3.94
N GLN A 10 -2.36 20.43 -2.64
CA GLN A 10 -1.05 20.85 -2.14
C GLN A 10 0.07 19.93 -2.63
N VAL A 11 -0.11 18.61 -2.56
CA VAL A 11 0.89 17.65 -3.05
C VAL A 11 1.11 17.81 -4.56
N CYS A 12 0.04 17.91 -5.34
CA CYS A 12 0.13 18.09 -6.80
C CYS A 12 0.79 19.42 -7.19
N GLU A 13 0.57 20.50 -6.44
CA GLU A 13 1.24 21.78 -6.65
C GLU A 13 2.76 21.67 -6.43
N VAL A 14 3.19 20.99 -5.36
CA VAL A 14 4.61 20.73 -5.10
C VAL A 14 5.22 19.85 -6.19
N LEU A 15 4.56 18.75 -6.57
CA LEU A 15 5.05 17.89 -7.66
C LEU A 15 5.23 18.66 -8.97
N ARG A 16 4.27 19.53 -9.32
CA ARG A 16 4.36 20.37 -10.52
C ARG A 16 5.50 21.37 -10.43
N LYS A 17 5.67 22.04 -9.28
CA LYS A 17 6.75 23.00 -9.05
C LYS A 17 8.12 22.35 -9.22
N GLU A 18 8.31 21.16 -8.66
CA GLU A 18 9.58 20.42 -8.69
C GLU A 18 9.74 19.54 -9.95
N GLN A 19 8.83 19.64 -10.93
CA GLN A 19 8.85 18.85 -12.18
C GLN A 19 8.89 17.33 -11.95
N LEU A 20 8.21 16.86 -10.90
CA LEU A 20 8.05 15.44 -10.59
C LEU A 20 6.71 14.93 -11.13
N TYR A 21 6.73 13.73 -11.71
CA TYR A 21 5.58 13.12 -12.35
C TYR A 21 5.18 11.83 -11.63
N ALA A 22 3.95 11.78 -11.13
CA ALA A 22 3.39 10.56 -10.58
C ALA A 22 2.98 9.60 -11.71
N ASN A 23 3.12 8.28 -11.48
CA ASN A 23 2.62 7.27 -12.41
C ASN A 23 1.13 7.00 -12.14
N PRO A 24 0.20 7.39 -13.03
CA PRO A 24 -1.23 7.24 -12.77
C PRO A 24 -1.67 5.79 -12.53
N LYS A 25 -0.98 4.81 -13.14
CA LYS A 25 -1.28 3.37 -12.93
C LYS A 25 -0.95 2.89 -11.52
N LYS A 26 -0.12 3.63 -10.77
CA LYS A 26 0.28 3.30 -9.39
C LYS A 26 -0.41 4.20 -8.35
N CYS A 27 -1.17 5.20 -8.78
CA CYS A 27 -1.86 6.11 -7.88
C CYS A 27 -3.23 5.58 -7.49
N MET A 28 -3.55 5.65 -6.20
CA MET A 28 -4.88 5.37 -5.67
C MET A 28 -5.34 6.60 -4.90
N PHE A 29 -6.51 7.12 -5.25
CA PHE A 29 -7.11 8.30 -4.63
C PHE A 29 -8.54 7.97 -4.20
N LEU A 30 -9.04 8.67 -3.19
CA LEU A 30 -10.45 8.56 -2.76
C LEU A 30 -10.90 7.14 -2.41
N THR A 31 -10.00 6.35 -1.82
CA THR A 31 -10.28 4.98 -1.37
C THR A 31 -10.11 4.87 0.14
N ASP A 32 -10.83 3.92 0.74
CA ASP A 32 -10.75 3.56 2.15
C ASP A 32 -9.55 2.67 2.47
N ARG A 33 -8.88 2.12 1.45
CA ARG A 33 -7.72 1.22 1.59
C ARG A 33 -6.62 1.56 0.60
N VAL A 34 -5.38 1.61 1.06
CA VAL A 34 -4.22 1.85 0.20
C VAL A 34 -3.07 0.90 0.53
N THR A 35 -2.43 0.36 -0.52
CA THR A 35 -1.19 -0.38 -0.37
C THR A 35 -0.01 0.58 -0.30
N PHE A 36 0.75 0.53 0.80
CA PHE A 36 1.93 1.36 1.02
C PHE A 36 3.06 0.51 1.62
N LEU A 37 4.22 0.48 0.94
CA LEU A 37 5.38 -0.34 1.34
C LEU A 37 5.06 -1.85 1.53
N GLY A 38 4.00 -2.33 0.87
CA GLY A 38 3.46 -3.70 1.00
C GLY A 38 2.76 -3.98 2.32
N LEU A 39 2.18 -2.93 2.92
CA LEU A 39 1.17 -2.99 3.94
C LEU A 39 -0.13 -2.41 3.36
N ILE A 40 -1.27 -2.89 3.84
CA ILE A 40 -2.58 -2.32 3.53
C ILE A 40 -2.96 -1.39 4.69
N ILE A 41 -3.13 -0.11 4.38
CA ILE A 41 -3.56 0.91 5.35
C ILE A 41 -5.03 1.19 5.12
N TYR A 42 -5.83 1.21 6.18
CA TYR A 42 -7.25 1.50 6.15
C TYR A 42 -7.67 2.23 7.44
N SER A 43 -8.94 2.65 7.54
CA SER A 43 -9.41 3.50 8.65
C SER A 43 -9.15 2.92 10.04
N GLN A 44 -9.14 1.58 10.19
CA GLN A 44 -9.02 0.93 11.50
C GLN A 44 -7.60 0.46 11.84
N GLY A 45 -6.64 0.73 10.96
CA GLY A 45 -5.23 0.41 11.22
C GLY A 45 -4.49 -0.05 9.97
N ILE A 46 -3.49 -0.90 10.22
CA ILE A 46 -2.56 -1.40 9.22
C ILE A 46 -2.66 -2.93 9.22
N SER A 47 -2.74 -3.53 8.03
CA SER A 47 -2.66 -4.97 7.83
C SER A 47 -1.44 -5.29 6.96
N ALA A 48 -0.87 -6.48 7.15
CA ALA A 48 0.06 -7.03 6.17
C ALA A 48 -0.68 -7.28 4.85
N ASP A 49 0.04 -7.11 3.74
CA ASP A 49 -0.47 -7.45 2.41
C ASP A 49 -0.66 -8.99 2.32
N PRO A 50 -1.89 -9.48 2.02
CA PRO A 50 -2.19 -10.89 1.86
C PRO A 50 -1.22 -11.62 0.93
N ASP A 51 -0.74 -10.94 -0.13
CA ASP A 51 0.18 -11.54 -1.08
C ASP A 51 1.57 -11.80 -0.48
N LYS A 52 1.99 -10.99 0.50
CA LYS A 52 3.28 -11.16 1.19
C LYS A 52 3.21 -12.20 2.30
N ILE A 53 2.07 -12.33 2.98
CA ILE A 53 1.89 -13.32 4.05
C ILE A 53 1.46 -14.70 3.51
N ARG A 54 1.10 -14.80 2.23
CA ARG A 54 0.68 -16.07 1.61
C ARG A 54 1.69 -17.19 1.82
N ALA A 55 2.99 -16.93 1.61
CA ALA A 55 4.02 -17.94 1.79
C ALA A 55 4.10 -18.49 3.22
N ILE A 56 3.79 -17.66 4.22
CA ILE A 56 3.74 -18.07 5.64
C ILE A 56 2.42 -18.82 5.92
N ASN A 57 1.30 -18.31 5.40
CA ASN A 57 -0.02 -18.93 5.59
C ASN A 57 -0.14 -20.30 4.92
N GLU A 58 0.51 -20.48 3.76
CA GLU A 58 0.51 -21.71 2.98
C GLU A 58 1.72 -22.59 3.30
N TRP A 59 2.52 -22.23 4.31
CA TRP A 59 3.70 -23.00 4.67
C TRP A 59 3.29 -24.43 5.06
N PRO A 60 3.74 -25.46 4.31
CA PRO A 60 3.37 -26.83 4.61
C PRO A 60 4.04 -27.30 5.89
N GLU A 61 3.33 -28.13 6.66
CA GLU A 61 3.94 -28.74 7.86
C GLU A 61 5.18 -29.55 7.45
N PRO A 62 6.36 -29.26 8.03
CA PRO A 62 7.60 -29.94 7.66
C PRO A 62 7.50 -31.43 7.99
N LYS A 63 7.82 -32.29 7.02
CA LYS A 63 7.67 -33.76 7.15
C LYS A 63 8.98 -34.45 7.52
N ASN A 64 10.10 -33.76 7.37
CA ASN A 64 11.42 -34.28 7.71
C ASN A 64 12.37 -33.15 8.15
N ILE A 65 13.52 -33.51 8.71
CA ILE A 65 14.50 -32.58 9.29
C ILE A 65 15.05 -31.58 8.24
N ARG A 66 14.99 -31.88 6.94
CA ARG A 66 15.43 -31.00 5.86
C ARG A 66 14.36 -30.00 5.41
N ASP A 67 13.13 -30.13 5.89
CA ASP A 67 12.00 -29.23 5.58
C ASP A 67 11.91 -28.03 6.54
N VAL A 68 12.85 -27.93 7.50
CA VAL A 68 12.95 -26.88 8.54
C VAL A 68 14.16 -25.99 8.29
#